data_AF-A0A3P7LG95-F1
#
_entry.id   AF-A0A3P7LG95-F1
#
_cell.length_a   1.000
_cell.length_b   1.000
_cell.length_c   1.000
_cell.angle_alpha   90.00
_cell.angle_beta   90.00
_cell.angle_gamma   90.00
#
_symmetry.space_group_name_H-M   'P 1'
#
loop_
_entity.id
_entity.type
_entity.pdbx_description
1 polymer ?
#
loop_
_entity_poly.entity_id
_entity_poly.type
_entity_poly.pdbx_seq_one_letter_code
_entity_poly.pdbx_strand_id
1 'polypeptide(L)'
;MILTILLVRGALLPGSLKGILYYIKPDFKRLQDPRVWVDAATQIFFSLGCCSGSLIAMSSFNPFKNNCCRDAVIVACINCATSVYAGFVVFANLGFMSHVKNVSMADVAKAVYRIPLNVGLIQALPKV
;
A
#
# COMPACT_ATOMS: atom_id res chain seq x y z
N MET A 1 6.30 2.32 -14.18
CA MET A 1 6.76 3.57 -14.84
C MET A 1 6.30 4.82 -14.10
N ILE A 2 4.98 5.05 -13.94
CA ILE A 2 4.46 6.26 -13.28
C ILE A 2 4.97 6.39 -11.83
N LEU A 3 5.01 5.29 -11.06
CA LEU A 3 5.54 5.28 -9.69
C LEU A 3 6.98 5.82 -9.61
N THR A 4 7.83 5.45 -10.55
CA THR A 4 9.23 5.89 -10.60
C THR A 4 9.34 7.38 -10.89
N ILE A 5 8.53 7.90 -11.81
CA ILE A 5 8.50 9.33 -12.13
C ILE A 5 8.04 10.14 -10.90
N LEU A 6 6.97 9.68 -10.23
CA LEU A 6 6.46 10.32 -9.01
C LEU A 6 7.45 10.24 -7.85
N LEU A 7 8.23 9.16 -7.76
CA LEU A 7 9.27 9.05 -6.74
C LEU A 7 10.40 10.04 -6.99
N VAL A 8 10.94 10.09 -8.22
CA VAL A 8 12.03 11.01 -8.56
C VAL A 8 11.58 12.44 -8.35
N ARG A 9 10.38 12.81 -8.81
CA ARG A 9 9.83 14.15 -8.57
C ARG A 9 9.63 14.39 -7.07
N GLY A 10 8.92 13.51 -6.36
CA GLY A 10 8.64 13.66 -4.93
C GLY A 10 9.90 13.72 -4.06
N ALA A 11 10.96 12.98 -4.40
CA ALA A 11 12.22 12.99 -3.67
C ALA A 11 12.98 14.31 -3.81
N LEU A 12 12.91 14.95 -4.99
CA LEU A 12 13.54 16.25 -5.26
C LEU A 12 12.83 17.43 -4.56
N LEU A 13 11.63 17.22 -4.02
CA LEU A 13 10.84 18.27 -3.39
C LEU A 13 11.27 18.49 -1.92
N PRO A 14 11.25 19.75 -1.42
CA PRO A 14 11.67 20.06 -0.06
C PRO A 14 10.72 19.43 0.97
N GLY A 15 11.27 18.79 2.01
CA GLY A 15 10.48 18.12 3.04
C GLY A 15 10.13 16.65 2.73
N SER A 16 10.51 16.11 1.56
CA SER A 16 10.34 14.70 1.20
C SER A 16 10.97 13.74 2.23
N LEU A 17 12.14 14.10 2.75
CA LEU A 17 12.85 13.36 3.79
C LEU A 17 12.04 13.17 5.08
N LYS A 18 11.23 14.17 5.48
CA LYS A 18 10.36 14.04 6.67
C LYS A 18 9.31 12.95 6.47
N GLY A 19 8.78 12.85 5.26
CA GLY A 19 7.83 11.81 4.89
C GLY A 19 8.44 10.42 4.84
N ILE A 20 9.62 10.28 4.22
CA ILE A 20 10.35 9.01 4.17
C ILE A 20 10.75 8.54 5.58
N LEU A 21 11.24 9.45 6.42
CA LEU A 21 11.58 9.13 7.80
C LEU A 21 10.36 8.67 8.59
N TYR A 22 9.19 9.32 8.40
CA TYR A 22 7.93 8.92 9.02
C TYR A 22 7.49 7.50 8.57
N TYR A 23 7.74 7.13 7.31
CA TYR A 23 7.39 5.81 6.79
C TYR A 23 8.24 4.68 7.40
N ILE A 24 9.54 4.90 7.55
CA ILE A 24 10.47 3.85 8.01
C ILE A 24 10.55 3.77 9.54
N LYS A 25 10.22 4.85 10.26
CA LYS A 25 10.36 4.90 11.73
C LYS A 25 9.53 3.79 12.39
N PRO A 26 10.17 2.78 13.00
CA PRO A 26 9.45 1.66 13.59
C PRO A 26 8.85 2.05 14.95
N ASP A 27 7.65 1.58 15.22
CA ASP A 27 7.02 1.63 16.55
C ASP A 27 6.81 0.21 17.08
N PHE A 28 7.77 -0.26 17.87
CA PHE A 28 7.77 -1.62 18.42
C PHE A 28 6.64 -1.86 19.43
N LYS A 29 6.08 -0.81 20.05
CA LYS A 29 4.95 -0.97 20.97
C LYS A 29 3.71 -1.47 20.24
N ARG A 30 3.54 -1.06 18.98
CA ARG A 30 2.41 -1.49 18.16
C ARG A 30 2.47 -2.97 17.81
N LEU A 31 3.66 -3.57 17.72
CA LEU A 31 3.81 -5.00 17.42
C LEU A 31 3.22 -5.92 18.50
N GLN A 32 3.05 -5.41 19.72
CA GLN A 32 2.40 -6.15 20.81
C GLN A 32 0.87 -6.20 20.68
N ASP A 33 0.27 -5.33 19.87
CA ASP A 33 -1.17 -5.33 19.64
C ASP A 33 -1.55 -6.43 18.64
N PRO A 34 -2.40 -7.42 19.00
CA PRO A 34 -2.82 -8.45 18.05
C PRO A 34 -3.54 -7.89 16.82
N ARG A 35 -4.16 -6.70 16.92
CA ARG A 35 -4.91 -6.09 15.82
C ARG A 35 -4.03 -5.73 14.64
N VAL A 36 -2.79 -5.27 14.86
CA VAL A 36 -1.88 -4.96 13.73
C VAL A 36 -1.53 -6.21 12.92
N TRP A 37 -1.54 -7.39 13.52
CA TRP A 37 -1.30 -8.66 12.82
C TRP A 37 -2.52 -9.09 12.01
N VAL A 38 -3.72 -8.91 12.56
CA VAL A 38 -4.98 -9.15 11.84
C VAL A 38 -5.09 -8.23 10.63
N ASP A 39 -4.79 -6.94 10.81
CA ASP A 39 -4.80 -5.96 9.72
C ASP A 39 -3.77 -6.32 8.63
N ALA A 40 -2.54 -6.70 9.03
CA ALA A 40 -1.51 -7.11 8.09
C ALA A 40 -1.89 -8.37 7.30
N ALA A 41 -2.45 -9.38 7.97
CA ALA A 41 -2.90 -10.61 7.32
C ALA A 41 -4.03 -10.30 6.31
N THR A 42 -5.00 -9.49 6.72
CA THR A 42 -6.11 -9.05 5.86
C THR A 42 -5.59 -8.27 4.64
N GLN A 43 -4.63 -7.36 4.85
CA GLN A 43 -4.03 -6.58 3.79
C GLN A 43 -3.33 -7.46 2.74
N ILE A 44 -2.52 -8.44 3.17
CA ILE A 44 -1.83 -9.34 2.25
C ILE A 44 -2.81 -10.27 1.53
N PHE A 45 -3.83 -10.75 2.24
CA PHE A 45 -4.85 -11.63 1.67
C PHE A 45 -5.62 -10.95 0.53
N PHE A 46 -6.07 -9.71 0.74
CA PHE A 46 -6.70 -8.92 -0.31
C PHE A 46 -5.71 -8.46 -1.40
N SER A 47 -4.47 -8.13 -1.03
CA SER A 47 -3.44 -7.70 -1.99
C SER A 47 -3.07 -8.79 -2.99
N LEU A 48 -2.97 -10.04 -2.57
CA LEU A 48 -2.64 -11.17 -3.45
C LEU A 48 -3.87 -11.71 -4.20
N GLY A 49 -5.09 -11.39 -3.75
CA GLY A 49 -6.31 -11.87 -4.39
C GLY A 49 -6.49 -13.39 -4.33
N CYS A 50 -5.92 -14.05 -3.30
CA CYS A 50 -5.88 -15.51 -3.18
C CYS A 50 -7.27 -16.17 -3.26
N CYS A 51 -8.33 -15.47 -2.85
CA CYS A 51 -9.69 -16.01 -2.85
C CYS A 51 -10.59 -15.55 -4.00
N SER A 52 -10.06 -14.79 -4.96
CA SER A 52 -10.85 -14.25 -6.08
C SER A 52 -11.04 -15.24 -7.24
N GLY A 53 -10.45 -16.45 -7.18
CA GLY A 53 -10.48 -17.43 -8.28
C GLY A 53 -9.64 -17.03 -9.52
N SER A 54 -9.24 -15.76 -9.65
CA SER A 54 -8.44 -15.25 -10.77
C SER A 54 -7.08 -15.94 -10.90
N LEU A 55 -6.42 -16.22 -9.77
CA LEU A 55 -5.16 -16.98 -9.77
C LEU A 55 -5.35 -18.42 -10.23
N ILE A 56 -6.48 -19.04 -9.89
CA ILE A 56 -6.82 -20.41 -10.31
C ILE A 56 -7.06 -20.44 -11.82
N ALA A 57 -7.82 -19.48 -12.35
CA ALA A 57 -8.06 -19.34 -13.78
C ALA A 57 -6.78 -19.04 -14.56
N MET A 58 -5.89 -18.18 -14.07
CA MET A 58 -4.60 -17.94 -14.71
C MET A 58 -3.71 -19.19 -14.68
N SER A 59 -3.74 -19.94 -13.58
CA SER A 59 -2.97 -21.19 -13.45
C SER A 59 -3.46 -22.28 -14.40
N SER A 60 -4.75 -22.31 -14.79
CA SER A 60 -5.27 -23.33 -15.71
C SER A 60 -4.79 -23.16 -17.15
N PHE A 61 -4.23 -22.00 -17.52
CA PHE A 61 -3.60 -21.77 -18.83
C PHE A 61 -2.11 -22.13 -18.86
N ASN A 62 -1.53 -22.55 -17.73
CA ASN A 62 -0.11 -22.83 -17.61
C ASN A 62 0.22 -24.28 -18.05
N PRO A 63 1.42 -24.59 -18.59
CA PRO A 63 1.79 -25.96 -18.92
C PRO A 63 1.76 -26.88 -17.70
N PHE A 64 1.34 -28.13 -17.87
CA PHE A 64 1.21 -29.12 -16.78
C PHE A 64 2.49 -29.38 -15.98
N LYS A 65 3.67 -29.15 -16.57
CA LYS A 65 4.99 -29.27 -15.92
C LYS A 65 5.57 -27.92 -15.45
N ASN A 66 4.76 -26.87 -15.32
CA ASN A 66 5.25 -25.60 -14.80
C ASN A 66 5.48 -25.64 -13.27
N ASN A 67 6.55 -24.99 -12.80
CA ASN A 67 6.83 -24.86 -11.37
C ASN A 67 5.99 -23.74 -10.74
N CYS A 68 4.71 -24.03 -10.48
CA CYS A 68 3.77 -23.08 -9.89
C CYS A 68 4.21 -22.57 -8.50
N CYS A 69 4.93 -23.37 -7.71
CA CYS A 69 5.45 -22.96 -6.41
C CYS A 69 6.47 -21.83 -6.54
N ARG A 70 7.37 -21.92 -7.52
CA ARG A 70 8.36 -20.87 -7.78
C ARG A 70 7.69 -19.58 -8.22
N ASP A 71 6.70 -19.68 -9.10
CA ASP A 71 5.97 -18.52 -9.61
C ASP A 71 5.16 -17.85 -8.51
N ALA A 72 4.52 -18.63 -7.64
CA ALA A 72 3.78 -18.11 -6.48
C ALA A 72 4.69 -17.30 -5.54
N VAL A 73 5.90 -17.80 -5.24
CA VAL A 73 6.86 -17.07 -4.40
C VAL A 73 7.31 -15.78 -5.08
N ILE A 74 7.64 -15.83 -6.38
CA ILE A 74 8.06 -14.65 -7.14
C ILE A 74 6.96 -13.59 -7.18
N VAL A 75 5.71 -13.99 -7.46
CA VAL A 75 4.56 -13.07 -7.49
C VAL A 75 4.35 -12.43 -6.12
N ALA A 76 4.43 -13.20 -5.04
CA ALA A 76 4.30 -12.68 -3.68
C ALA A 76 5.41 -11.67 -3.36
N CYS A 77 6.67 -11.98 -3.69
CA CYS A 77 7.80 -11.08 -3.48
C CYS A 77 7.66 -9.78 -4.29
N ILE A 78 7.28 -9.87 -5.57
CA ILE A 78 7.09 -8.70 -6.43
C ILE A 78 5.92 -7.84 -5.94
N ASN A 79 4.82 -8.46 -5.51
CA ASN A 79 3.68 -7.74 -4.92
C ASN A 79 4.12 -6.93 -3.70
N CYS A 80 4.78 -7.57 -2.73
CA CYS A 80 5.27 -6.91 -1.53
C CYS A 80 6.28 -5.80 -1.84
N ALA A 81 7.25 -6.06 -2.73
CA ALA A 81 8.25 -5.07 -3.14
C ALA A 81 7.60 -3.86 -3.81
N THR A 82 6.58 -4.08 -4.65
CA THR A 82 5.83 -3.02 -5.32
C THR A 82 5.04 -2.18 -4.30
N SER A 83 4.41 -2.81 -3.31
CA SER A 83 3.69 -2.11 -2.24
C SER A 83 4.63 -1.25 -1.38
N VAL A 84 5.80 -1.77 -1.02
CA VAL A 84 6.83 -1.02 -0.28
C VAL A 84 7.32 0.17 -1.10
N TYR A 85 7.64 -0.06 -2.38
CA TYR A 85 8.07 0.99 -3.30
C TYR A 85 7.01 2.09 -3.45
N ALA A 86 5.75 1.72 -3.63
CA ALA A 86 4.63 2.67 -3.68
C ALA A 86 4.47 3.45 -2.37
N GLY A 87 4.72 2.82 -1.22
CA GLY A 87 4.78 3.47 0.09
C GLY A 87 5.78 4.62 0.11
N PHE A 88 7.01 4.39 -0.36
CA PHE A 88 8.01 5.46 -0.48
C PHE A 88 7.54 6.62 -1.36
N VAL A 89 6.89 6.33 -2.50
CA VAL A 89 6.35 7.37 -3.39
C VAL A 89 5.31 8.22 -2.67
N VAL A 90 4.34 7.60 -2.01
CA VAL A 90 3.26 8.30 -1.31
C VAL A 90 3.86 9.16 -0.18
N PHE A 91 4.66 8.56 0.70
CA PHE A 91 5.19 9.27 1.86
C PHE A 91 6.18 10.39 1.49
N ALA A 92 6.97 10.25 0.43
CA ALA A 92 7.80 11.35 -0.08
C ALA A 92 6.95 12.57 -0.49
N ASN A 93 5.83 12.33 -1.18
CA ASN A 93 4.90 13.40 -1.59
C ASN A 93 4.11 13.99 -0.40
N LEU A 94 3.73 13.17 0.60
CA LEU A 94 3.11 13.66 1.83
C LEU A 94 4.08 14.52 2.66
N GLY A 95 5.37 14.17 2.66
CA GLY A 95 6.44 14.96 3.29
C GLY A 95 6.51 16.38 2.74
N PHE A 96 6.47 16.51 1.42
CA PHE A 96 6.37 17.81 0.77
C PHE A 96 5.08 18.57 1.16
N MET A 97 3.93 17.89 1.15
CA MET A 97 2.66 18.53 1.54
C MET A 97 2.65 19.01 2.99
N SER A 98 3.20 18.23 3.92
CA SER A 98 3.39 18.63 5.32
C SER A 98 4.29 19.86 5.42
N HIS A 99 5.36 19.92 4.62
CA HIS A 99 6.28 21.06 4.61
C HIS A 99 5.64 22.33 4.05
N VAL A 100 4.91 22.25 2.94
CA VAL A 100 4.25 23.41 2.31
C VAL A 100 3.12 23.95 3.18
N LYS A 101 2.31 23.06 3.76
CA LYS A 101 1.15 23.45 4.58
C LYS A 101 1.51 23.72 6.05
N ASN A 102 2.77 23.54 6.46
CA ASN A 102 3.23 23.66 7.85
C ASN A 102 2.35 22.87 8.86
N VAL A 103 1.90 21.67 8.47
CA VAL A 103 1.09 20.77 9.30
C VAL A 103 1.87 19.49 9.60
N SER A 104 1.49 18.77 10.65
CA SER A 104 2.19 17.55 11.04
C SER A 104 2.01 16.42 10.00
N MET A 105 2.99 15.51 9.91
CA MET A 105 2.89 14.32 9.05
C MET A 105 1.68 13.45 9.41
N ALA A 106 1.30 13.40 10.68
CA ALA A 106 0.15 12.64 11.16
C ALA A 106 -1.17 13.20 10.63
N ASP A 107 -1.31 14.53 10.58
CA ASP A 107 -2.52 15.19 10.07
C ASP A 107 -2.66 14.97 8.56
N VAL A 108 -1.54 15.08 7.83
CA VAL A 108 -1.52 14.86 6.38
C VAL A 108 -1.80 13.40 6.05
N ALA A 109 -1.22 12.44 6.80
CA ALA A 109 -1.50 11.01 6.61
C ALA A 109 -2.97 10.68 6.93
N LYS A 110 -3.49 11.20 8.05
CA LYS A 110 -4.91 11.04 8.43
C LYS A 110 -5.86 11.63 7.39
N ALA A 111 -5.50 12.75 6.78
CA ALA A 111 -6.27 13.36 5.71
C ALA A 111 -6.35 12.44 4.48
N VAL A 112 -5.27 11.73 4.12
CA VAL A 112 -5.29 10.74 3.02
C VAL A 112 -6.29 9.62 3.29
N TYR A 113 -6.31 9.05 4.49
CA TYR A 113 -7.31 8.03 4.87
C TYR A 113 -8.74 8.56 4.91
N ARG A 114 -8.91 9.90 4.98
CA ARG A 114 -10.21 10.57 4.95
C ARG A 114 -10.58 11.12 3.57
N ILE A 115 -9.71 11.05 2.56
CA ILE A 115 -10.08 11.44 1.20
C ILE A 115 -11.25 10.55 0.81
N PRO A 116 -12.43 11.12 0.50
CA PRO A 116 -13.53 10.35 -0.04
C PRO A 116 -13.17 9.99 -1.48
N LEU A 117 -12.29 9.01 -1.65
CA LEU A 117 -12.43 8.10 -2.79
C LEU A 117 -13.81 7.52 -2.62
N ASN A 118 -14.71 7.96 -3.49
CA ASN A 118 -16.14 7.81 -3.44
C ASN A 118 -16.56 6.32 -3.63
N VAL A 119 -16.15 5.46 -2.70
CA VAL A 119 -16.61 4.08 -2.54
C VAL A 119 -17.76 4.04 -1.51
N GLY A 120 -17.94 5.12 -0.73
CA GLY A 120 -19.02 5.27 0.25
C GLY A 120 -20.41 5.57 -0.34
N LEU A 121 -20.53 5.94 -1.63
CA LEU A 121 -21.84 6.20 -2.25
C LEU A 121 -22.68 4.94 -2.51
N ILE A 122 -22.11 3.73 -2.34
CA ILE A 122 -22.87 2.47 -2.45
C ILE A 122 -23.42 2.03 -1.07
N GLN A 123 -22.87 2.52 0.04
CA GLN A 123 -23.35 2.19 1.39
C GLN A 123 -24.29 3.25 1.99
N ALA A 124 -24.51 4.36 1.29
CA ALA A 124 -25.42 5.44 1.70
C ALA A 124 -26.84 5.32 1.14
N LEU A 125 -27.20 4.21 0.47
CA LEU A 125 -28.60 3.92 0.17
C LEU A 125 -29.29 3.45 1.47
N PRO A 126 -30.33 4.15 1.95
CA PRO A 126 -31.12 3.68 3.07
C PRO A 126 -31.68 2.31 2.68
N LYS A 127 -31.50 1.32 3.56
CA LYS A 127 -32.18 0.02 3.44
C LYS A 127 -33.68 0.30 3.44
N VAL A 128 -34.29 0.25 2.26
CA VAL A 128 -35.72 -0.01 2.07
C VAL A 128 -35.84 -1.47 1.68
#